data_AF-A0A9E5R900-F1
#
_entry.id   AF-A0A9E5R900-F1
#
_cell.length_a   1.000
_cell.length_b   1.000
_cell.length_c   1.000
_cell.angle_alpha   90.00
_cell.angle_beta   90.00
_cell.angle_gamma   90.00
#
_symmetry.space_group_name_H-M   'P 1'
#
loop_
_entity.id
_entity.type
_entity.pdbx_description
1 polymer ?
#
loop_
_entity_poly.entity_id
_entity_poly.type
_entity_poly.pdbx_seq_one_letter_code
_entity_poly.pdbx_strand_id
1 'polypeptide(L)'
;MQSFNLPSTSDSTYGLDSSGLSSNGYALTDLFTFPQQMQWAATLSASHPEEWTMKPTNLRLGTAGDDMFHGSGANDIFFGCAGQDWSNGHAGNDLLFGNQGDDHLTGGSGDDWLIGGVGNDTLTGQSGDDYLWGGEGNDRLDGGVGQDVLNGSGGDDILIDSDGGILTGGQGRDEFRLGDGRLPNTPKITIFPPIPDFTIADFTIGEDQLTLNFGITFDDLTFLNTQNGSLISTQDREGLILLEGVQSQDLTPDSFYFGDAALQTALQTALENAVAESNFPGISISVTSADGSIWTRTQGFSDLENQTPLTSDDRFVIGSVTKVFTATTVLQLAEEGKLSLDDPMSRWVPEIAARLPNGEQITIRQLLGHTSGIRDDGADLVAAYLENPEIAQREWAPEDFLALIYDKEPMGNPGQFGYSNPNYTILGEIVEAVTDSPLEHQFQARIFEPLGLENTFYAYPEEIPGGYVKSYYDENGDGVLEDILSQVHPSLSVKQADGGMVSNPTDLNRFAQALFSGELLSPATLEEMVRDRNPDLDPFEYGLGVMYASSPEIGRLLGHDGAQDLFGWRANMYHLPDAGLTVSITANSFSDSTDPVGDLFDQVLLETFLPSD
;
A
#
# COMPACT_ATOMS: atom_id res chain seq x y z
N MET A 1 -29.21 -34.22 15.70
CA MET A 1 -29.12 -35.67 15.37
C MET A 1 -29.92 -35.99 14.10
N GLN A 2 -29.33 -35.73 12.94
CA GLN A 2 -29.44 -36.58 11.76
C GLN A 2 -28.03 -36.60 11.16
N SER A 3 -27.39 -37.76 11.24
CA SER A 3 -26.07 -38.04 10.68
C SER A 3 -26.18 -38.14 9.16
N PHE A 4 -25.43 -37.33 8.42
CA PHE A 4 -25.35 -37.42 6.96
C PHE A 4 -24.12 -38.26 6.59
N ASN A 5 -24.38 -39.39 5.91
CA ASN A 5 -23.33 -40.17 5.26
C ASN A 5 -23.16 -39.63 3.85
N LEU A 6 -21.95 -39.18 3.51
CA LEU A 6 -21.52 -38.99 2.13
C LEU A 6 -21.61 -40.34 1.37
N PRO A 7 -22.07 -40.36 0.10
CA PRO A 7 -21.97 -41.57 -0.70
C PRO A 7 -20.50 -41.82 -1.07
N SER A 8 -19.95 -42.94 -0.60
CA SER A 8 -18.65 -43.43 -1.00
C SER A 8 -18.66 -43.94 -2.45
N THR A 9 -17.71 -43.43 -3.25
CA THR A 9 -17.06 -44.07 -4.41
C THR A 9 -17.91 -44.38 -5.66
N SER A 10 -17.44 -43.83 -6.80
CA SER A 10 -17.41 -44.43 -8.14
C SER A 10 -18.52 -44.20 -9.18
N ASP A 11 -19.49 -43.30 -8.98
CA ASP A 11 -20.43 -42.96 -10.07
C ASP A 11 -20.17 -41.56 -10.66
N SER A 12 -19.53 -41.58 -11.82
CA SER A 12 -19.49 -40.50 -12.81
C SER A 12 -20.90 -40.18 -13.33
N THR A 13 -21.69 -39.41 -12.59
CA THR A 13 -23.00 -38.97 -13.09
C THR A 13 -23.27 -37.47 -12.90
N TYR A 14 -22.37 -36.63 -13.41
CA TYR A 14 -22.84 -35.48 -14.19
C TYR A 14 -23.23 -36.03 -15.58
N GLY A 15 -24.43 -36.61 -15.67
CA GLY A 15 -24.90 -37.25 -16.89
C GLY A 15 -25.25 -36.21 -17.95
N LEU A 16 -24.30 -35.89 -18.85
CA LEU A 16 -24.57 -35.13 -20.06
C LEU A 16 -25.41 -35.96 -21.05
N ASP A 17 -26.69 -35.60 -21.23
CA ASP A 17 -27.42 -36.00 -22.44
C ASP A 17 -26.96 -35.10 -23.60
N SER A 18 -25.95 -35.58 -24.33
CA SER A 18 -25.39 -34.89 -25.51
C SER A 18 -26.23 -35.05 -26.79
N SER A 19 -27.44 -35.65 -26.71
CA SER A 19 -28.25 -35.94 -27.89
C SER A 19 -29.22 -34.82 -28.27
N GLY A 20 -28.71 -33.61 -28.59
CA GLY A 20 -29.57 -32.57 -29.19
C GLY A 20 -29.14 -31.11 -29.13
N LEU A 21 -27.84 -30.80 -29.06
CA LEU A 21 -27.37 -29.41 -28.91
C LEU A 21 -27.70 -28.55 -30.17
N SER A 22 -28.49 -27.49 -29.98
CA SER A 22 -28.87 -26.46 -30.96
C SER A 22 -28.38 -25.08 -30.50
N SER A 23 -28.26 -24.14 -31.44
CA SER A 23 -27.50 -22.88 -31.32
C SER A 23 -28.09 -21.77 -30.43
N ASN A 24 -29.10 -22.03 -29.60
CA ASN A 24 -29.93 -20.96 -29.01
C ASN A 24 -29.82 -20.79 -27.47
N GLY A 25 -28.75 -21.29 -26.85
CA GLY A 25 -28.50 -21.17 -25.42
C GLY A 25 -29.44 -21.98 -24.52
N TYR A 26 -28.98 -22.28 -23.31
CA TYR A 26 -29.61 -23.24 -22.39
C TYR A 26 -29.55 -22.71 -20.95
N ALA A 27 -30.57 -23.02 -20.15
CA ALA A 27 -30.53 -22.81 -18.70
C ALA A 27 -29.66 -23.91 -18.04
N LEU A 28 -28.98 -23.59 -16.94
CA LEU A 28 -28.12 -24.54 -16.20
C LEU A 28 -28.86 -25.82 -15.79
N THR A 29 -30.16 -25.70 -15.47
CA THR A 29 -31.05 -26.80 -15.09
C THR A 29 -31.35 -27.78 -16.22
N ASP A 30 -31.11 -27.39 -17.47
CA ASP A 30 -31.28 -28.26 -18.64
C ASP A 30 -30.01 -29.10 -18.91
N LEU A 31 -28.87 -28.73 -18.32
CA LEU A 31 -27.56 -29.33 -18.57
C LEU A 31 -27.03 -30.16 -17.38
N PHE A 32 -27.45 -29.84 -16.14
CA PHE A 32 -26.94 -30.48 -14.92
C PHE A 32 -28.04 -30.86 -13.93
N THR A 33 -27.82 -31.96 -13.19
CA THR A 33 -28.63 -32.31 -12.01
C THR A 33 -27.88 -31.85 -10.77
N PHE A 34 -28.38 -30.81 -10.11
CA PHE A 34 -27.76 -30.26 -8.91
C PHE A 34 -28.05 -31.13 -7.68
N PRO A 35 -27.07 -31.34 -6.77
CA PRO A 35 -27.31 -31.90 -5.45
C PRO A 35 -28.38 -31.12 -4.69
N GLN A 36 -29.03 -31.75 -3.71
CA GLN A 36 -30.13 -31.13 -2.95
C GLN A 36 -29.69 -29.82 -2.24
N GLN A 37 -28.40 -29.75 -1.86
CA GLN A 37 -27.76 -28.58 -1.26
C GLN A 37 -27.51 -27.42 -2.24
N MET A 38 -27.59 -27.64 -3.56
CA MET A 38 -27.39 -26.64 -4.62
C MET A 38 -28.67 -26.34 -5.42
N GLN A 39 -29.84 -26.74 -4.92
CA GLN A 39 -31.12 -26.42 -5.58
C GLN A 39 -31.43 -24.91 -5.60
N TRP A 40 -30.74 -24.11 -4.79
CA TRP A 40 -30.81 -22.66 -4.81
C TRP A 40 -30.15 -22.07 -6.09
N ALA A 41 -29.00 -22.58 -6.53
CA ALA A 41 -28.34 -22.18 -7.78
C ALA A 41 -29.22 -22.48 -9.01
N ALA A 42 -29.89 -23.63 -9.01
CA ALA A 42 -30.92 -23.99 -10.00
C ALA A 42 -32.12 -23.02 -9.98
N THR A 43 -32.48 -22.51 -8.81
CA THR A 43 -33.59 -21.56 -8.63
C THR A 43 -33.19 -20.14 -9.05
N LEU A 44 -31.92 -19.77 -8.86
CA LEU A 44 -31.36 -18.47 -9.23
C LEU A 44 -31.17 -18.32 -10.75
N SER A 45 -30.61 -19.36 -11.39
CA SER A 45 -30.54 -19.45 -12.86
C SER A 45 -31.93 -19.40 -13.51
N ALA A 46 -32.94 -19.99 -12.84
CA ALA A 46 -34.33 -19.96 -13.31
C ALA A 46 -35.04 -18.61 -13.06
N SER A 47 -34.57 -17.80 -12.10
CA SER A 47 -35.18 -16.50 -11.79
C SER A 47 -34.60 -15.34 -12.61
N HIS A 48 -33.36 -15.47 -13.13
CA HIS A 48 -32.68 -14.47 -13.98
C HIS A 48 -32.13 -15.07 -15.29
N PRO A 49 -32.97 -15.64 -16.18
CA PRO A 49 -32.51 -16.41 -17.34
C PRO A 49 -31.78 -15.59 -18.43
N GLU A 50 -31.94 -14.25 -18.45
CA GLU A 50 -31.25 -13.37 -19.41
C GLU A 50 -29.81 -13.02 -18.99
N GLU A 51 -29.48 -13.13 -17.70
CA GLU A 51 -28.11 -12.98 -17.18
C GLU A 51 -27.30 -14.27 -17.33
N TRP A 52 -27.97 -15.42 -17.39
CA TRP A 52 -27.37 -16.75 -17.47
C TRP A 52 -27.59 -17.47 -18.81
N THR A 53 -27.91 -16.74 -19.89
CA THR A 53 -28.14 -17.34 -21.23
C THR A 53 -26.81 -17.63 -21.95
N MET A 54 -26.43 -18.90 -22.00
CA MET A 54 -25.07 -19.30 -22.43
C MET A 54 -24.90 -19.68 -23.90
N LYS A 55 -23.68 -19.54 -24.41
CA LYS A 55 -23.26 -20.19 -25.67
C LYS A 55 -22.51 -21.49 -25.35
N PRO A 56 -22.68 -22.57 -26.14
CA PRO A 56 -22.01 -23.86 -25.92
C PRO A 56 -20.47 -23.83 -25.91
N THR A 57 -19.86 -22.72 -26.33
CA THR A 57 -18.40 -22.54 -26.40
C THR A 57 -17.75 -22.17 -25.07
N ASN A 58 -18.54 -21.85 -24.05
CA ASN A 58 -18.07 -21.32 -22.78
C ASN A 58 -18.10 -22.35 -21.65
N LEU A 59 -18.44 -23.61 -21.95
CA LEU A 59 -18.39 -24.73 -21.02
C LEU A 59 -17.11 -25.54 -21.24
N ARG A 60 -16.33 -25.77 -20.17
CA ARG A 60 -15.17 -26.68 -20.19
C ARG A 60 -15.25 -27.69 -19.05
N LEU A 61 -14.81 -28.90 -19.36
CA LEU A 61 -14.76 -30.03 -18.43
C LEU A 61 -13.32 -30.54 -18.37
N GLY A 62 -12.82 -30.67 -17.16
CA GLY A 62 -11.53 -31.27 -16.84
C GLY A 62 -11.57 -32.79 -16.84
N THR A 63 -10.48 -33.33 -16.36
CA THR A 63 -10.15 -34.74 -16.40
C THR A 63 -10.11 -35.29 -14.97
N ALA A 64 -9.23 -36.24 -14.71
CA ALA A 64 -9.04 -36.79 -13.37
C ALA A 64 -7.63 -36.51 -12.83
N GLY A 65 -6.91 -35.59 -13.48
CA GLY A 65 -5.65 -35.05 -12.99
C GLY A 65 -5.60 -33.56 -13.30
N ASP A 66 -4.56 -32.92 -12.81
CA ASP A 66 -4.38 -31.47 -12.76
C ASP A 66 -4.59 -30.78 -14.12
N ASP A 67 -5.59 -29.90 -14.18
CA ASP A 67 -6.00 -29.16 -15.36
C ASP A 67 -5.81 -27.63 -15.17
N MET A 68 -5.77 -26.91 -16.30
CA MET A 68 -5.64 -25.44 -16.30
C MET A 68 -6.63 -24.82 -17.29
N PHE A 69 -7.53 -23.96 -16.79
CA PHE A 69 -8.56 -23.27 -17.56
C PHE A 69 -8.35 -21.76 -17.55
N HIS A 70 -8.44 -21.17 -18.75
CA HIS A 70 -8.48 -19.71 -18.94
C HIS A 70 -9.77 -19.34 -19.68
N GLY A 71 -10.60 -18.53 -19.04
CA GLY A 71 -11.83 -17.98 -19.56
C GLY A 71 -11.63 -16.85 -20.54
N SER A 72 -12.68 -16.08 -20.72
CA SER A 72 -12.84 -15.05 -21.72
C SER A 72 -13.43 -13.80 -21.09
N GLY A 73 -13.82 -12.81 -21.90
CA GLY A 73 -14.54 -11.65 -21.38
C GLY A 73 -16.06 -11.85 -21.32
N ALA A 74 -16.53 -13.09 -21.19
CA ALA A 74 -17.94 -13.45 -21.14
C ALA A 74 -18.13 -14.61 -20.17
N ASN A 75 -19.34 -14.74 -19.62
CA ASN A 75 -19.72 -15.78 -18.66
C ASN A 75 -19.28 -17.19 -19.13
N ASP A 76 -18.41 -17.80 -18.34
CA ASP A 76 -17.74 -19.06 -18.54
C ASP A 76 -18.13 -20.07 -17.45
N ILE A 77 -18.09 -21.36 -17.78
CA ILE A 77 -18.35 -22.44 -16.83
C ILE A 77 -17.25 -23.48 -16.91
N PHE A 78 -16.57 -23.71 -15.78
CA PHE A 78 -15.51 -24.72 -15.67
C PHE A 78 -15.86 -25.76 -14.61
N PHE A 79 -15.57 -27.02 -14.93
CA PHE A 79 -15.59 -28.12 -13.97
C PHE A 79 -14.22 -28.82 -13.98
N GLY A 80 -13.45 -28.70 -12.90
CA GLY A 80 -12.14 -29.33 -12.72
C GLY A 80 -12.20 -30.85 -12.66
N CYS A 81 -13.17 -31.37 -11.90
CA CYS A 81 -13.46 -32.78 -11.65
C CYS A 81 -12.53 -33.42 -10.60
N ALA A 82 -11.38 -33.96 -10.96
CA ALA A 82 -10.45 -34.47 -9.96
C ALA A 82 -9.02 -34.09 -10.35
N GLY A 83 -8.18 -33.77 -9.37
CA GLY A 83 -6.83 -33.23 -9.62
C GLY A 83 -6.67 -31.90 -8.90
N GLN A 84 -5.47 -31.32 -8.92
CA GLN A 84 -5.28 -29.93 -8.50
C GLN A 84 -5.48 -29.04 -9.72
N ASP A 85 -6.60 -28.34 -9.79
CA ASP A 85 -7.00 -27.60 -10.98
C ASP A 85 -6.81 -26.09 -10.79
N TRP A 86 -6.38 -25.42 -11.86
CA TRP A 86 -6.29 -23.96 -11.92
C TRP A 86 -7.34 -23.41 -12.87
N SER A 87 -8.16 -22.48 -12.42
CA SER A 87 -9.17 -21.85 -13.27
C SER A 87 -9.23 -20.34 -13.08
N ASN A 88 -9.36 -19.61 -14.19
CA ASN A 88 -9.50 -18.16 -14.21
C ASN A 88 -10.62 -17.76 -15.16
N GLY A 89 -11.69 -17.16 -14.65
CA GLY A 89 -12.88 -16.74 -15.40
C GLY A 89 -12.64 -15.49 -16.27
N HIS A 90 -11.80 -14.58 -15.77
CA HIS A 90 -11.45 -13.27 -16.33
C HIS A 90 -12.53 -12.21 -16.18
N ALA A 91 -13.48 -12.10 -17.10
CA ALA A 91 -14.52 -11.09 -17.00
C ALA A 91 -15.86 -11.66 -17.44
N GLY A 92 -16.94 -11.23 -16.81
CA GLY A 92 -18.25 -11.85 -16.93
C GLY A 92 -18.66 -12.46 -15.59
N ASN A 93 -19.86 -13.02 -15.55
CA ASN A 93 -20.36 -13.71 -14.37
C ASN A 93 -20.13 -15.21 -14.58
N ASP A 94 -19.05 -15.71 -13.99
CA ASP A 94 -18.49 -17.03 -14.23
C ASP A 94 -18.95 -18.03 -13.17
N LEU A 95 -18.95 -19.31 -13.54
CA LEU A 95 -19.30 -20.42 -12.64
C LEU A 95 -18.21 -21.48 -12.66
N LEU A 96 -17.41 -21.52 -11.60
CA LEU A 96 -16.20 -22.32 -11.51
C LEU A 96 -16.34 -23.39 -10.43
N PHE A 97 -16.14 -24.66 -10.79
CA PHE A 97 -16.16 -25.80 -9.88
C PHE A 97 -14.81 -26.51 -9.89
N GLY A 98 -14.14 -26.63 -8.74
CA GLY A 98 -12.95 -27.48 -8.57
C GLY A 98 -13.31 -28.97 -8.51
N ASN A 99 -14.17 -29.32 -7.56
CA ASN A 99 -14.67 -30.64 -7.18
C ASN A 99 -13.75 -31.46 -6.26
N GLN A 100 -12.69 -32.11 -6.75
CA GLN A 100 -11.83 -32.96 -5.91
C GLN A 100 -10.37 -32.61 -6.12
N GLY A 101 -9.66 -32.31 -5.04
CA GLY A 101 -8.25 -31.95 -5.05
C GLY A 101 -8.07 -30.55 -4.47
N ASP A 102 -6.84 -30.06 -4.47
CA ASP A 102 -6.51 -28.73 -3.93
C ASP A 102 -6.53 -27.73 -5.10
N ASP A 103 -7.67 -27.08 -5.31
CA ASP A 103 -7.98 -26.30 -6.51
C ASP A 103 -7.71 -24.80 -6.30
N HIS A 104 -7.43 -24.10 -7.39
CA HIS A 104 -7.22 -22.64 -7.42
C HIS A 104 -8.21 -22.01 -8.41
N LEU A 105 -9.23 -21.33 -7.89
CA LEU A 105 -10.30 -20.74 -8.69
C LEU A 105 -10.24 -19.22 -8.58
N THR A 106 -10.24 -18.52 -9.71
CA THR A 106 -10.29 -17.06 -9.80
C THR A 106 -11.46 -16.64 -10.67
N GLY A 107 -12.42 -15.89 -10.13
CA GLY A 107 -13.57 -15.36 -10.87
C GLY A 107 -13.10 -14.29 -11.86
N GLY A 108 -12.69 -13.14 -11.33
CA GLY A 108 -12.26 -12.01 -12.13
C GLY A 108 -13.21 -10.83 -11.94
N SER A 109 -13.58 -10.16 -13.02
CA SER A 109 -14.54 -9.05 -12.93
C SER A 109 -15.96 -9.49 -13.30
N GLY A 110 -16.91 -9.30 -12.40
CA GLY A 110 -18.31 -9.70 -12.55
C GLY A 110 -18.79 -10.42 -11.29
N ASP A 111 -20.06 -10.79 -11.26
CA ASP A 111 -20.62 -11.50 -10.09
C ASP A 111 -20.42 -13.01 -10.28
N ASP A 112 -19.37 -13.54 -9.67
CA ASP A 112 -18.84 -14.87 -9.93
C ASP A 112 -19.26 -15.90 -8.87
N TRP A 113 -19.25 -17.17 -9.26
CA TRP A 113 -19.62 -18.30 -8.43
C TRP A 113 -18.49 -19.32 -8.42
N LEU A 114 -17.81 -19.43 -7.30
CA LEU A 114 -16.64 -20.29 -7.13
C LEU A 114 -16.94 -21.36 -6.09
N ILE A 115 -16.76 -22.62 -6.47
CA ILE A 115 -17.04 -23.78 -5.61
C ILE A 115 -15.82 -24.71 -5.62
N GLY A 116 -15.09 -24.75 -4.51
CA GLY A 116 -13.88 -25.55 -4.32
C GLY A 116 -14.18 -27.05 -4.38
N GLY A 117 -14.91 -27.58 -3.42
CA GLY A 117 -15.35 -28.97 -3.40
C GLY A 117 -14.71 -29.76 -2.26
N VAL A 118 -13.84 -30.72 -2.55
CA VAL A 118 -13.17 -31.57 -1.56
C VAL A 118 -11.67 -31.42 -1.75
N GLY A 119 -10.97 -30.96 -0.72
CA GLY A 119 -9.55 -30.66 -0.73
C GLY A 119 -9.30 -29.30 -0.12
N ASN A 120 -8.05 -28.84 -0.10
CA ASN A 120 -7.72 -27.52 0.42
C ASN A 120 -7.68 -26.52 -0.73
N ASP A 121 -8.76 -25.80 -0.93
CA ASP A 121 -8.98 -24.96 -2.10
C ASP A 121 -8.59 -23.49 -1.85
N THR A 122 -8.23 -22.79 -2.91
CA THR A 122 -8.01 -21.33 -2.91
C THR A 122 -8.96 -20.67 -3.91
N LEU A 123 -9.91 -19.89 -3.41
CA LEU A 123 -10.93 -19.21 -4.19
C LEU A 123 -10.72 -17.70 -4.11
N THR A 124 -10.78 -17.01 -5.26
CA THR A 124 -10.62 -15.55 -5.33
C THR A 124 -11.67 -14.94 -6.27
N GLY A 125 -12.61 -14.18 -5.73
CA GLY A 125 -13.67 -13.49 -6.49
C GLY A 125 -13.13 -12.36 -7.35
N GLN A 126 -12.38 -11.44 -6.72
CA GLN A 126 -11.80 -10.20 -7.26
C GLN A 126 -12.76 -9.02 -7.26
N SER A 127 -13.55 -8.76 -8.29
CA SER A 127 -14.41 -7.58 -8.31
C SER A 127 -15.82 -7.92 -8.77
N GLY A 128 -16.82 -7.56 -7.97
CA GLY A 128 -18.22 -7.94 -8.18
C GLY A 128 -18.80 -8.48 -6.89
N ASP A 129 -20.11 -8.77 -6.87
CA ASP A 129 -20.74 -9.38 -5.70
C ASP A 129 -20.65 -10.91 -5.85
N ASP A 130 -19.62 -11.50 -5.25
CA ASP A 130 -19.21 -12.88 -5.51
C ASP A 130 -19.79 -13.90 -4.51
N TYR A 131 -19.92 -15.14 -4.96
CA TYR A 131 -20.35 -16.29 -4.14
C TYR A 131 -19.24 -17.34 -4.11
N LEU A 132 -18.58 -17.48 -2.96
CA LEU A 132 -17.48 -18.42 -2.76
C LEU A 132 -17.89 -19.52 -1.78
N TRP A 133 -17.70 -20.78 -2.17
CA TRP A 133 -17.95 -21.96 -1.34
C TRP A 133 -16.70 -22.85 -1.33
N GLY A 134 -16.04 -22.98 -0.19
CA GLY A 134 -14.85 -23.82 0.02
C GLY A 134 -15.20 -25.29 -0.14
N GLY A 135 -15.89 -25.87 0.85
CA GLY A 135 -16.39 -27.23 0.78
C GLY A 135 -15.89 -28.08 1.94
N GLU A 136 -15.24 -29.21 1.65
CA GLU A 136 -14.61 -30.05 2.67
C GLU A 136 -13.09 -29.97 2.54
N GLY A 137 -12.41 -29.52 3.58
CA GLY A 137 -10.98 -29.29 3.61
C GLY A 137 -10.68 -27.91 4.19
N ASN A 138 -9.41 -27.57 4.33
CA ASN A 138 -9.01 -26.28 4.88
C ASN A 138 -8.83 -25.29 3.73
N ASP A 139 -9.84 -24.44 3.54
CA ASP A 139 -9.97 -23.61 2.37
C ASP A 139 -9.53 -22.16 2.64
N ARG A 140 -9.15 -21.46 1.56
CA ARG A 140 -8.90 -20.02 1.56
C ARG A 140 -9.84 -19.34 0.58
N LEU A 141 -10.73 -18.50 1.08
CA LEU A 141 -11.70 -17.75 0.29
C LEU A 141 -11.39 -16.25 0.40
N ASP A 142 -11.22 -15.59 -0.74
CA ASP A 142 -10.94 -14.16 -0.87
C ASP A 142 -12.01 -13.55 -1.78
N GLY A 143 -13.01 -12.87 -1.19
CA GLY A 143 -14.12 -12.28 -1.95
C GLY A 143 -13.63 -11.16 -2.87
N GLY A 144 -12.79 -10.28 -2.32
CA GLY A 144 -12.25 -9.13 -3.03
C GLY A 144 -13.11 -7.89 -2.80
N VAL A 145 -13.44 -7.20 -3.89
CA VAL A 145 -14.20 -5.94 -3.93
C VAL A 145 -15.64 -6.22 -4.29
N GLY A 146 -16.57 -5.89 -3.41
CA GLY A 146 -18.00 -6.12 -3.60
C GLY A 146 -18.67 -6.60 -2.31
N GLN A 147 -19.97 -6.86 -2.39
CA GLN A 147 -20.71 -7.49 -1.29
C GLN A 147 -20.76 -9.00 -1.48
N ASP A 148 -19.79 -9.67 -0.87
CA ASP A 148 -19.56 -11.08 -1.12
C ASP A 148 -20.31 -11.99 -0.14
N VAL A 149 -20.49 -13.24 -0.57
CA VAL A 149 -20.99 -14.33 0.27
C VAL A 149 -19.96 -15.46 0.29
N LEU A 150 -19.30 -15.63 1.43
CA LEU A 150 -18.26 -16.63 1.63
C LEU A 150 -18.73 -17.74 2.57
N ASN A 151 -18.51 -19.00 2.18
CA ASN A 151 -18.85 -20.17 2.97
C ASN A 151 -17.69 -21.19 2.98
N GLY A 152 -17.01 -21.35 4.12
CA GLY A 152 -15.93 -22.34 4.28
C GLY A 152 -16.45 -23.78 4.30
N SER A 153 -17.58 -24.00 4.97
CA SER A 153 -18.27 -25.27 5.15
C SER A 153 -17.63 -26.23 6.16
N GLY A 154 -16.53 -26.89 5.85
CA GLY A 154 -15.98 -27.90 6.74
C GLY A 154 -14.48 -28.02 6.64
N GLY A 155 -13.79 -27.72 7.72
CA GLY A 155 -12.34 -27.65 7.81
C GLY A 155 -11.95 -26.44 8.64
N ASP A 156 -10.65 -26.18 8.76
CA ASP A 156 -10.18 -24.94 9.37
C ASP A 156 -9.95 -23.92 8.23
N ASP A 157 -10.90 -22.99 8.04
CA ASP A 157 -10.96 -22.14 6.86
C ASP A 157 -10.46 -20.70 7.11
N ILE A 158 -10.00 -20.03 6.05
CA ILE A 158 -9.64 -18.60 6.07
C ILE A 158 -10.55 -17.85 5.11
N LEU A 159 -11.40 -16.96 5.62
CA LEU A 159 -12.33 -16.15 4.85
C LEU A 159 -11.91 -14.67 4.89
N ILE A 160 -11.75 -14.06 3.72
CA ILE A 160 -11.21 -12.71 3.56
C ILE A 160 -12.16 -11.88 2.71
N ASP A 161 -12.52 -10.71 3.22
CA ASP A 161 -13.41 -9.77 2.53
C ASP A 161 -13.01 -8.33 2.91
N SER A 162 -13.04 -7.44 1.93
CA SER A 162 -12.58 -6.05 2.07
C SER A 162 -13.70 -5.01 2.08
N ASP A 163 -14.89 -5.33 1.52
CA ASP A 163 -15.95 -4.35 1.21
C ASP A 163 -17.33 -4.69 1.82
N GLY A 164 -17.39 -5.72 2.67
CA GLY A 164 -18.56 -6.03 3.50
C GLY A 164 -19.40 -7.14 2.92
N GLY A 165 -19.70 -8.18 3.70
CA GLY A 165 -20.37 -9.37 3.17
C GLY A 165 -20.96 -10.28 4.23
N ILE A 166 -21.42 -11.45 3.79
CA ILE A 166 -21.89 -12.52 4.66
C ILE A 166 -20.85 -13.64 4.66
N LEU A 167 -20.19 -13.83 5.80
CA LEU A 167 -19.17 -14.86 5.97
C LEU A 167 -19.71 -15.96 6.89
N THR A 168 -19.52 -17.21 6.47
CA THR A 168 -19.90 -18.42 7.22
C THR A 168 -18.71 -19.37 7.25
N GLY A 169 -18.15 -19.62 8.42
CA GLY A 169 -16.99 -20.51 8.56
C GLY A 169 -17.38 -21.97 8.36
N GLY A 170 -18.37 -22.44 9.12
CA GLY A 170 -18.87 -23.80 9.06
C GLY A 170 -18.37 -24.66 10.23
N GLN A 171 -17.85 -25.85 9.93
CA GLN A 171 -17.29 -26.74 10.95
C GLN A 171 -15.77 -26.61 10.99
N GLY A 172 -15.22 -26.19 12.12
CA GLY A 172 -13.77 -26.25 12.36
C GLY A 172 -13.34 -25.06 13.18
N ARG A 173 -12.06 -24.71 13.07
CA ARG A 173 -11.54 -23.43 13.54
C ARG A 173 -11.38 -22.52 12.34
N ASP A 174 -12.23 -21.51 12.27
CA ASP A 174 -12.24 -20.60 11.14
C ASP A 174 -11.59 -19.25 11.49
N GLU A 175 -10.93 -18.64 10.52
CA GLU A 175 -10.35 -17.31 10.60
C GLU A 175 -11.07 -16.36 9.64
N PHE A 176 -11.75 -15.35 10.19
CA PHE A 176 -12.40 -14.28 9.43
C PHE A 176 -11.48 -13.06 9.39
N ARG A 177 -11.01 -12.63 8.22
CA ARG A 177 -10.16 -11.44 8.04
C ARG A 177 -10.93 -10.34 7.36
N LEU A 178 -11.25 -9.28 8.10
CA LEU A 178 -12.04 -8.17 7.58
C LEU A 178 -11.14 -6.98 7.29
N GLY A 179 -11.30 -6.41 6.11
CA GLY A 179 -10.50 -5.25 5.67
C GLY A 179 -9.05 -5.60 5.35
N ASP A 180 -8.78 -6.75 4.70
CA ASP A 180 -7.39 -7.14 4.35
C ASP A 180 -6.90 -6.57 3.00
N GLY A 181 -7.53 -5.49 2.52
CA GLY A 181 -6.91 -4.54 1.59
C GLY A 181 -6.35 -5.05 0.26
N ARG A 182 -6.82 -6.17 -0.28
CA ARG A 182 -6.58 -6.49 -1.70
C ARG A 182 -7.59 -5.76 -2.56
N LEU A 183 -7.28 -4.53 -2.95
CA LEU A 183 -8.03 -3.80 -3.98
C LEU A 183 -7.43 -4.10 -5.36
N PRO A 184 -8.12 -4.82 -6.27
CA PRO A 184 -7.75 -4.85 -7.68
C PRO A 184 -8.31 -3.60 -8.39
N ASN A 185 -7.44 -2.64 -8.70
CA ASN A 185 -7.57 -1.70 -9.83
C ASN A 185 -8.90 -0.92 -10.03
N THR A 186 -9.49 -0.29 -9.01
CA THR A 186 -10.57 0.70 -9.21
C THR A 186 -10.23 2.07 -8.60
N PRO A 187 -10.45 3.19 -9.33
CA PRO A 187 -10.11 4.52 -8.84
C PRO A 187 -11.22 5.13 -7.96
N LYS A 188 -10.77 5.74 -6.87
CA LYS A 188 -11.33 6.89 -6.11
C LYS A 188 -12.37 6.66 -5.01
N ILE A 189 -11.92 7.10 -3.82
CA ILE A 189 -12.65 7.77 -2.74
C ILE A 189 -13.49 6.84 -1.85
N THR A 190 -12.97 6.58 -0.65
CA THR A 190 -13.75 6.92 0.55
C THR A 190 -12.86 7.45 1.68
N ILE A 191 -13.03 8.74 1.94
CA ILE A 191 -12.75 9.41 3.23
C ILE A 191 -13.35 8.53 4.32
N PHE A 192 -12.57 7.96 5.25
CA PHE A 192 -13.01 7.08 6.36
C PHE A 192 -14.55 6.86 6.39
N PRO A 193 -15.11 5.92 5.60
CA PRO A 193 -16.50 5.55 5.75
C PRO A 193 -16.64 4.61 6.95
N PRO A 194 -17.89 4.25 7.30
CA PRO A 194 -18.15 3.10 8.15
C PRO A 194 -17.28 1.91 7.74
N ILE A 195 -16.82 1.11 8.71
CA ILE A 195 -16.51 -0.30 8.41
C ILE A 195 -17.77 -0.84 7.69
N PRO A 196 -17.67 -1.40 6.48
CA PRO A 196 -18.82 -2.02 5.82
C PRO A 196 -19.53 -3.00 6.76
N ASP A 197 -20.84 -3.13 6.67
CA ASP A 197 -21.59 -4.01 7.57
C ASP A 197 -21.22 -5.48 7.27
N PHE A 198 -20.46 -6.12 8.16
CA PHE A 198 -20.14 -7.53 8.06
C PHE A 198 -21.09 -8.36 8.91
N THR A 199 -21.57 -9.47 8.35
CA THR A 199 -22.31 -10.49 9.09
C THR A 199 -21.51 -11.78 9.13
N ILE A 200 -21.12 -12.21 10.33
CA ILE A 200 -20.55 -13.53 10.56
C ILE A 200 -21.66 -14.42 11.13
N ALA A 201 -22.10 -15.39 10.33
CA ALA A 201 -23.32 -16.14 10.56
C ALA A 201 -23.20 -17.25 11.62
N ASP A 202 -21.98 -17.69 11.97
CA ASP A 202 -21.77 -18.87 12.81
C ASP A 202 -20.54 -18.82 13.72
N PHE A 203 -20.08 -17.62 14.10
CA PHE A 203 -18.90 -17.43 14.95
C PHE A 203 -18.97 -18.22 16.27
N THR A 204 -18.02 -19.15 16.46
CA THR A 204 -17.90 -20.02 17.63
C THR A 204 -16.78 -19.54 18.55
N ILE A 205 -17.16 -18.98 19.70
CA ILE A 205 -16.22 -18.44 20.69
C ILE A 205 -15.24 -19.50 21.20
N GLY A 206 -13.94 -19.20 21.13
CA GLY A 206 -12.86 -20.07 21.60
C GLY A 206 -12.48 -21.17 20.62
N GLU A 207 -13.18 -21.27 19.49
CA GLU A 207 -12.78 -22.08 18.34
C GLU A 207 -12.35 -21.15 17.20
N ASP A 208 -13.23 -20.25 16.76
CA ASP A 208 -13.01 -19.31 15.64
C ASP A 208 -12.25 -18.05 16.06
N GLN A 209 -11.68 -17.37 15.06
CA GLN A 209 -10.91 -16.14 15.21
C GLN A 209 -11.40 -15.06 14.26
N LEU A 210 -11.49 -13.83 14.78
CA LEU A 210 -11.74 -12.63 13.98
C LEU A 210 -10.46 -11.79 13.93
N THR A 211 -9.87 -11.66 12.75
CA THR A 211 -8.71 -10.82 12.46
C THR A 211 -9.17 -9.50 11.85
N LEU A 212 -8.75 -8.39 12.43
CA LEU A 212 -9.12 -7.03 11.99
C LEU A 212 -7.87 -6.24 11.66
N ASN A 213 -7.83 -5.68 10.44
CA ASN A 213 -6.72 -4.87 9.94
C ASN A 213 -7.06 -3.37 9.97
N PHE A 214 -6.14 -2.50 9.53
CA PHE A 214 -6.27 -1.02 9.54
C PHE A 214 -6.25 -0.32 10.91
N GLY A 215 -5.69 -0.95 11.95
CA GLY A 215 -5.54 -0.30 13.25
C GLY A 215 -6.84 -0.14 14.04
N ILE A 216 -7.90 -0.86 13.63
CA ILE A 216 -9.14 -1.01 14.39
C ILE A 216 -8.82 -1.74 15.69
N THR A 217 -9.18 -1.14 16.83
CA THR A 217 -9.07 -1.79 18.14
C THR A 217 -10.41 -2.38 18.56
N PHE A 218 -10.42 -3.20 19.60
CA PHE A 218 -11.67 -3.72 20.18
C PHE A 218 -12.67 -2.61 20.56
N ASP A 219 -12.16 -1.44 20.94
CA ASP A 219 -12.99 -0.28 21.35
C ASP A 219 -13.62 0.46 20.16
N ASP A 220 -13.12 0.25 18.94
CA ASP A 220 -13.63 0.88 17.71
C ASP A 220 -14.83 0.14 17.10
N LEU A 221 -15.24 -0.99 17.69
CA LEU A 221 -16.26 -1.88 17.13
C LEU A 221 -17.63 -1.68 17.77
N THR A 222 -18.65 -1.56 16.93
CA THR A 222 -20.05 -1.68 17.36
C THR A 222 -20.55 -3.10 17.12
N PHE A 223 -20.86 -3.81 18.20
CA PHE A 223 -21.46 -5.14 18.15
C PHE A 223 -22.98 -5.06 18.37
N LEU A 224 -23.74 -5.89 17.65
CA LEU A 224 -25.18 -6.06 17.84
C LEU A 224 -25.53 -7.54 18.06
N ASN A 225 -26.47 -7.81 18.96
CA ASN A 225 -27.01 -9.15 19.17
C ASN A 225 -28.15 -9.42 18.18
N THR A 226 -28.04 -10.43 17.31
CA THR A 226 -29.06 -10.74 16.29
C THR A 226 -30.35 -11.35 16.83
N GLN A 227 -30.34 -11.95 18.01
CA GLN A 227 -31.53 -12.59 18.57
C GLN A 227 -32.54 -11.59 19.16
N ASN A 228 -32.08 -10.39 19.55
CA ASN A 228 -32.93 -9.39 20.20
C ASN A 228 -32.64 -7.93 19.78
N GLY A 229 -31.66 -7.69 18.91
CA GLY A 229 -31.27 -6.36 18.43
C GLY A 229 -30.65 -5.46 19.50
N SER A 230 -30.22 -6.00 20.64
CA SER A 230 -29.62 -5.19 21.70
C SER A 230 -28.20 -4.76 21.34
N LEU A 231 -27.95 -3.46 21.49
CA LEU A 231 -26.65 -2.83 21.35
C LEU A 231 -25.67 -3.33 22.42
N ILE A 232 -24.52 -3.84 21.99
CA ILE A 232 -23.49 -4.43 22.86
C ILE A 232 -22.41 -3.41 23.24
N SER A 233 -22.11 -2.45 22.35
CA SER A 233 -21.18 -1.33 22.56
C SER A 233 -21.76 -0.04 21.95
N THR A 234 -21.59 1.10 22.62
CA THR A 234 -21.95 2.45 22.13
C THR A 234 -20.67 3.28 21.99
N GLN A 235 -19.95 3.13 20.90
CA GLN A 235 -19.03 4.19 20.49
C GLN A 235 -19.57 4.76 19.19
N ASP A 236 -19.86 6.06 19.17
CA ASP A 236 -20.44 6.79 18.04
C ASP A 236 -19.44 6.83 16.86
N ARG A 237 -19.26 5.70 16.17
CA ARG A 237 -18.51 5.58 14.91
C ARG A 237 -19.25 4.67 13.95
N GLU A 238 -19.16 4.99 12.67
CA GLU A 238 -19.88 4.26 11.61
C GLU A 238 -19.19 2.89 11.38
N GLY A 239 -19.97 1.81 11.31
CA GLY A 239 -19.54 0.45 10.93
C GLY A 239 -19.94 -0.65 11.92
N LEU A 240 -20.58 -1.71 11.42
CA LEU A 240 -21.23 -2.74 12.24
C LEU A 240 -20.66 -4.14 11.97
N ILE A 241 -20.19 -4.81 13.03
CA ILE A 241 -19.91 -6.25 12.98
C ILE A 241 -21.04 -6.98 13.70
N LEU A 242 -21.75 -7.81 12.95
CA LEU A 242 -22.86 -8.62 13.44
C LEU A 242 -22.40 -10.07 13.64
N LEU A 243 -22.31 -10.50 14.91
CA LEU A 243 -21.99 -11.89 15.26
C LEU A 243 -23.28 -12.62 15.61
N GLU A 244 -23.68 -13.61 14.80
CA GLU A 244 -24.85 -14.44 15.12
C GLU A 244 -24.57 -15.45 16.23
N GLY A 245 -25.51 -15.60 17.17
CA GLY A 245 -25.41 -16.62 18.23
C GLY A 245 -24.51 -16.28 19.43
N VAL A 246 -23.78 -15.17 19.38
CA VAL A 246 -22.82 -14.74 20.43
C VAL A 246 -23.47 -13.77 21.43
N GLN A 247 -23.20 -13.93 22.74
CA GLN A 247 -23.61 -12.97 23.77
C GLN A 247 -22.46 -12.01 24.12
N SER A 248 -22.78 -10.76 24.44
CA SER A 248 -21.81 -9.70 24.71
C SER A 248 -20.81 -10.00 25.84
N GLN A 249 -21.25 -10.71 26.87
CA GLN A 249 -20.45 -11.07 28.03
C GLN A 249 -19.44 -12.21 27.77
N ASP A 250 -19.58 -12.88 26.63
CA ASP A 250 -18.74 -14.01 26.23
C ASP A 250 -17.58 -13.55 25.31
N LEU A 251 -17.62 -12.30 24.83
CA LEU A 251 -16.55 -11.67 24.05
C LEU A 251 -15.47 -11.11 24.98
N THR A 252 -14.23 -11.55 24.79
CA THR A 252 -13.03 -10.99 25.44
C THR A 252 -12.06 -10.46 24.37
N PRO A 253 -11.08 -9.61 24.72
CA PRO A 253 -10.03 -9.22 23.77
C PRO A 253 -9.33 -10.41 23.11
N ASP A 254 -9.22 -11.55 23.79
CA ASP A 254 -8.63 -12.79 23.27
C ASP A 254 -9.51 -13.48 22.20
N SER A 255 -10.76 -13.03 22.01
CA SER A 255 -11.66 -13.50 20.93
C SER A 255 -11.38 -12.81 19.59
N PHE A 256 -10.43 -11.87 19.56
CA PHE A 256 -10.08 -11.06 18.40
C PHE A 256 -8.57 -11.04 18.24
N TYR A 257 -8.11 -11.18 16.99
CA TYR A 257 -6.70 -11.08 16.64
C TYR A 257 -6.45 -9.75 15.93
N PHE A 258 -5.96 -8.76 16.67
CA PHE A 258 -5.64 -7.44 16.13
C PHE A 258 -4.18 -7.42 15.64
N GLY A 259 -3.86 -8.19 14.59
CA GLY A 259 -2.49 -8.33 14.08
C GLY A 259 -1.46 -8.77 15.13
N ASP A 260 -0.16 -8.71 14.79
CA ASP A 260 0.91 -9.09 15.73
C ASP A 260 0.92 -8.17 16.97
N ALA A 261 0.28 -8.63 18.04
CA ALA A 261 0.12 -7.88 19.29
C ALA A 261 1.47 -7.46 19.91
N ALA A 262 2.56 -8.20 19.63
CA ALA A 262 3.90 -7.83 20.08
C ALA A 262 4.41 -6.61 19.30
N LEU A 263 4.27 -6.62 17.97
CA LEU A 263 4.62 -5.47 17.13
C LEU A 263 3.77 -4.24 17.47
N GLN A 264 2.46 -4.41 17.70
CA GLN A 264 1.62 -3.29 18.10
C GLN A 264 2.03 -2.68 19.45
N THR A 265 2.41 -3.53 20.41
CA THR A 265 2.92 -3.09 21.72
C THR A 265 4.26 -2.38 21.58
N ALA A 266 5.15 -2.87 20.72
CA ALA A 266 6.42 -2.23 20.39
C ALA A 266 6.19 -0.85 19.75
N LEU A 267 5.36 -0.76 18.71
CA LEU A 267 5.04 0.51 18.05
C LEU A 267 4.43 1.54 19.01
N GLN A 268 3.53 1.11 19.91
CA GLN A 268 2.98 1.96 20.95
C GLN A 268 4.05 2.45 21.93
N THR A 269 4.95 1.55 22.35
CA THR A 269 6.04 1.87 23.28
C THR A 269 7.05 2.84 22.65
N ALA A 270 7.45 2.59 21.40
CA ALA A 270 8.33 3.45 20.62
C ALA A 270 7.75 4.86 20.47
N LEU A 271 6.45 5.00 20.17
CA LEU A 271 5.78 6.30 20.09
C LEU A 271 5.75 7.04 21.43
N GLU A 272 5.38 6.34 22.51
CA GLU A 272 5.36 6.93 23.85
C GLU A 272 6.74 7.45 24.25
N ASN A 273 7.80 6.70 23.92
CA ASN A 273 9.18 7.12 24.12
C ASN A 273 9.54 8.31 23.22
N ALA A 274 9.21 8.29 21.93
CA ALA A 274 9.49 9.39 21.01
C ALA A 274 8.85 10.71 21.46
N VAL A 275 7.58 10.68 21.85
CA VAL A 275 6.90 11.89 22.34
C VAL A 275 7.48 12.34 23.68
N ALA A 276 7.84 11.42 24.56
CA ALA A 276 8.40 11.75 25.87
C ALA A 276 9.87 12.23 25.83
N GLU A 277 10.69 11.69 24.94
CA GLU A 277 12.13 11.92 24.87
C GLU A 277 12.53 12.97 23.83
N SER A 278 11.80 13.03 22.70
CA SER A 278 12.14 13.90 21.56
C SER A 278 11.34 15.22 21.53
N ASN A 279 10.29 15.33 22.34
CA ASN A 279 9.44 16.53 22.46
C ASN A 279 8.79 16.99 21.13
N PHE A 280 8.49 16.06 20.22
CA PHE A 280 7.73 16.37 19.00
C PHE A 280 6.26 16.72 19.34
N PRO A 281 5.68 17.79 18.76
CA PRO A 281 4.25 18.09 18.91
C PRO A 281 3.35 17.00 18.35
N GLY A 282 3.74 16.39 17.23
CA GLY A 282 3.01 15.36 16.52
C GLY A 282 3.97 14.45 15.75
N ILE A 283 3.69 13.15 15.83
CA ILE A 283 4.46 12.10 15.17
C ILE A 283 3.55 10.99 14.66
N SER A 284 3.88 10.46 13.48
CA SER A 284 3.20 9.34 12.83
C SER A 284 4.21 8.29 12.42
N ILE A 285 3.90 7.02 12.69
CA ILE A 285 4.70 5.86 12.28
C ILE A 285 3.77 4.90 11.53
N SER A 286 4.24 4.38 10.40
CA SER A 286 3.60 3.28 9.70
C SER A 286 4.62 2.19 9.40
N VAL A 287 4.24 0.94 9.65
CA VAL A 287 4.95 -0.27 9.25
C VAL A 287 4.07 -1.05 8.29
N THR A 288 4.64 -1.55 7.19
CA THR A 288 3.94 -2.42 6.25
C THR A 288 4.77 -3.66 5.96
N SER A 289 4.17 -4.84 6.10
CA SER A 289 4.83 -6.12 5.79
C SER A 289 4.67 -6.54 4.33
N ALA A 290 5.42 -7.56 3.94
CA ALA A 290 5.46 -8.07 2.57
C ALA A 290 4.12 -8.65 2.10
N ASP A 291 3.27 -9.10 3.02
CA ASP A 291 1.92 -9.57 2.74
C ASP A 291 0.89 -8.43 2.61
N GLY A 292 1.30 -7.17 2.85
CA GLY A 292 0.45 -5.99 2.76
C GLY A 292 -0.18 -5.57 4.08
N SER A 293 0.07 -6.26 5.20
CA SER A 293 -0.45 -5.83 6.50
C SER A 293 0.15 -4.48 6.90
N ILE A 294 -0.68 -3.54 7.37
CA ILE A 294 -0.29 -2.18 7.74
C ILE A 294 -0.56 -1.94 9.23
N TRP A 295 0.46 -1.44 9.94
CA TRP A 295 0.35 -0.94 11.30
C TRP A 295 0.71 0.53 11.32
N THR A 296 -0.29 1.39 11.50
CA THR A 296 -0.09 2.83 11.65
C THR A 296 -0.48 3.26 13.05
N ARG A 297 0.33 4.17 13.62
CA ARG A 297 0.07 4.80 14.90
C ARG A 297 0.49 6.27 14.84
N THR A 298 -0.32 7.11 15.47
CA THR A 298 -0.07 8.56 15.57
C THR A 298 -0.18 9.02 17.01
N GLN A 299 0.60 10.02 17.37
CA GLN A 299 0.52 10.66 18.68
C GLN A 299 0.77 12.16 18.55
N GLY A 300 0.08 12.94 19.38
CA GLY A 300 0.25 14.39 19.45
C GLY A 300 -0.73 15.16 18.56
N PHE A 301 -0.27 16.29 18.02
CA PHE A 301 -1.11 17.32 17.40
C PHE A 301 -0.62 17.70 16.00
N SER A 302 -1.56 17.82 15.07
CA SER A 302 -1.35 18.43 13.75
C SER A 302 -1.33 19.96 13.82
N ASP A 303 -1.94 20.53 14.86
CA ASP A 303 -1.93 21.95 15.21
C ASP A 303 -1.90 22.10 16.74
N LEU A 304 -0.72 22.40 17.27
CA LEU A 304 -0.44 22.53 18.70
C LEU A 304 -1.19 23.70 19.34
N GLU A 305 -1.32 24.84 18.65
CA GLU A 305 -2.01 26.02 19.19
C GLU A 305 -3.50 25.75 19.42
N ASN A 306 -4.12 25.05 18.47
CA ASN A 306 -5.55 24.72 18.52
C ASN A 306 -5.82 23.36 19.18
N GLN A 307 -4.77 22.63 19.58
CA GLN A 307 -4.86 21.26 20.10
C GLN A 307 -5.62 20.32 19.15
N THR A 308 -5.41 20.47 17.84
CA THR A 308 -6.01 19.58 16.83
C THR A 308 -5.26 18.26 16.84
N PRO A 309 -5.92 17.12 17.16
CA PRO A 309 -5.25 15.83 17.21
C PRO A 309 -4.67 15.42 15.86
N LEU A 310 -3.53 14.77 15.89
CA LEU A 310 -2.93 14.15 14.71
C LEU A 310 -3.62 12.82 14.36
N THR A 311 -3.91 12.62 13.09
CA THR A 311 -4.54 11.43 12.51
C THR A 311 -3.60 10.74 11.52
N SER A 312 -3.90 9.49 11.14
CA SER A 312 -3.08 8.71 10.19
C SER A 312 -3.04 9.31 8.78
N ASP A 313 -4.04 10.10 8.42
CA ASP A 313 -4.19 10.71 7.10
C ASP A 313 -3.53 12.09 7.02
N ASP A 314 -3.07 12.61 8.15
CA ASP A 314 -2.39 13.89 8.19
C ASP A 314 -1.07 13.83 7.41
N ARG A 315 -0.87 14.87 6.60
CA ARG A 315 0.22 14.95 5.62
C ARG A 315 1.34 15.81 6.16
N PHE A 316 2.57 15.37 5.93
CA PHE A 316 3.79 16.03 6.34
C PHE A 316 4.59 16.43 5.11
N VAL A 317 5.35 17.50 5.21
CA VAL A 317 6.40 17.78 4.21
C VAL A 317 7.48 16.72 4.38
N ILE A 318 7.78 15.99 3.31
CA ILE A 318 8.67 14.82 3.38
C ILE A 318 10.13 15.16 3.06
N GLY A 319 10.42 16.42 2.70
CA GLY A 319 11.77 16.88 2.41
C GLY A 319 12.46 15.99 1.40
N SER A 320 13.74 15.66 1.67
CA SER A 320 14.59 14.91 0.74
C SER A 320 14.11 13.50 0.35
N VAL A 321 13.10 12.93 1.01
CA VAL A 321 12.42 11.71 0.50
C VAL A 321 11.88 11.92 -0.92
N THR A 322 11.54 13.17 -1.29
CA THR A 322 11.20 13.61 -2.65
C THR A 322 12.21 13.11 -3.70
N LYS A 323 13.49 13.02 -3.37
CA LYS A 323 14.55 12.58 -4.29
C LYS A 323 14.34 11.16 -4.80
N VAL A 324 13.73 10.28 -4.00
CA VAL A 324 13.42 8.90 -4.41
C VAL A 324 12.36 8.90 -5.52
N PHE A 325 11.35 9.76 -5.43
CA PHE A 325 10.32 9.95 -6.45
C PHE A 325 10.91 10.52 -7.75
N THR A 326 11.74 11.56 -7.63
CA THR A 326 12.45 12.16 -8.77
C THR A 326 13.34 11.13 -9.46
N ALA A 327 14.13 10.36 -8.69
CA ALA A 327 15.00 9.32 -9.24
C ALA A 327 14.21 8.22 -9.94
N THR A 328 13.12 7.73 -9.33
CA THR A 328 12.23 6.72 -9.92
C THR A 328 11.69 7.20 -11.27
N THR A 329 11.24 8.45 -11.34
CA THR A 329 10.74 9.07 -12.59
C THR A 329 11.81 9.13 -13.67
N VAL A 330 13.02 9.58 -13.32
CA VAL A 330 14.16 9.64 -14.26
C VAL A 330 14.54 8.25 -14.77
N LEU A 331 14.52 7.25 -13.90
CA LEU A 331 14.85 5.87 -14.25
C LEU A 331 13.79 5.24 -15.17
N GLN A 332 12.50 5.48 -14.94
CA GLN A 332 11.45 5.06 -15.87
C GLN A 332 11.60 5.71 -17.25
N LEU A 333 11.96 6.99 -17.32
CA LEU A 333 12.26 7.65 -18.60
C LEU A 333 13.46 7.03 -19.31
N ALA A 334 14.45 6.54 -18.55
CA ALA A 334 15.58 5.79 -19.11
C ALA A 334 15.15 4.42 -19.66
N GLU A 335 14.27 3.69 -18.98
CA GLU A 335 13.70 2.42 -19.45
C GLU A 335 12.85 2.60 -20.72
N GLU A 336 12.13 3.71 -20.81
CA GLU A 336 11.40 4.11 -22.02
C GLU A 336 12.32 4.54 -23.18
N GLY A 337 13.63 4.65 -22.94
CA GLY A 337 14.62 5.11 -23.91
C GLY A 337 14.49 6.60 -24.27
N LYS A 338 13.82 7.39 -23.44
CA LYS A 338 13.65 8.85 -23.65
C LYS A 338 14.91 9.63 -23.28
N LEU A 339 15.68 9.12 -22.33
CA LEU A 339 17.00 9.64 -21.94
C LEU A 339 17.98 8.50 -21.69
N SER A 340 19.27 8.81 -21.65
CA SER A 340 20.30 7.90 -21.14
C SER A 340 20.86 8.44 -19.82
N LEU A 341 21.10 7.58 -18.85
CA LEU A 341 21.77 7.97 -17.60
C LEU A 341 23.17 8.57 -17.84
N ASP A 342 23.82 8.22 -18.95
CA ASP A 342 25.13 8.74 -19.32
C ASP A 342 25.05 9.95 -20.27
N ASP A 343 23.85 10.47 -20.57
CA ASP A 343 23.71 11.74 -21.28
C ASP A 343 24.29 12.89 -20.42
N PRO A 344 25.06 13.82 -21.02
CA PRO A 344 25.45 15.04 -20.34
C PRO A 344 24.23 15.93 -20.13
N MET A 345 24.13 16.62 -18.99
CA MET A 345 23.02 17.52 -18.70
C MET A 345 22.87 18.64 -19.75
N SER A 346 23.97 19.07 -20.37
CA SER A 346 23.93 20.11 -21.43
C SER A 346 23.16 19.69 -22.68
N ARG A 347 22.89 18.40 -22.86
CA ARG A 347 21.98 17.91 -23.90
C ARG A 347 20.55 18.39 -23.68
N TRP A 348 20.12 18.46 -22.42
CA TRP A 348 18.73 18.69 -22.03
C TRP A 348 18.52 20.11 -21.49
N VAL A 349 19.49 20.61 -20.73
CA VAL A 349 19.45 21.92 -20.07
C VAL A 349 20.73 22.73 -20.36
N PRO A 350 21.01 23.08 -21.64
CA PRO A 350 22.27 23.72 -22.05
C PRO A 350 22.53 25.07 -21.38
N GLU A 351 21.47 25.84 -21.08
CA GLU A 351 21.60 27.16 -20.45
C GLU A 351 22.08 27.06 -19.00
N ILE A 352 21.57 26.07 -18.26
CA ILE A 352 22.02 25.77 -16.89
C ILE A 352 23.46 25.23 -16.93
N ALA A 353 23.73 24.28 -17.83
CA ALA A 353 25.04 23.64 -17.94
C ALA A 353 26.17 24.64 -18.24
N ALA A 354 25.91 25.65 -19.08
CA ALA A 354 26.89 26.66 -19.46
C ALA A 354 27.34 27.56 -18.29
N ARG A 355 26.56 27.62 -17.21
CA ARG A 355 26.82 28.47 -16.03
C ARG A 355 27.42 27.71 -14.85
N LEU A 356 27.48 26.38 -14.94
CA LEU A 356 28.02 25.52 -13.90
C LEU A 356 29.44 25.04 -14.25
N PRO A 357 30.36 24.99 -13.28
CA PRO A 357 31.66 24.36 -13.45
C PRO A 357 31.50 22.91 -13.96
N ASN A 358 32.11 22.60 -15.10
CA ASN A 358 32.03 21.30 -15.78
C ASN A 358 30.62 20.87 -16.24
N GLY A 359 29.60 21.75 -16.26
CA GLY A 359 28.22 21.39 -16.59
C GLY A 359 28.05 20.67 -17.94
N GLU A 360 28.89 20.99 -18.92
CA GLU A 360 28.91 20.31 -20.23
C GLU A 360 29.29 18.81 -20.20
N GLN A 361 29.88 18.34 -19.09
CA GLN A 361 30.38 16.98 -18.92
C GLN A 361 29.62 16.19 -17.83
N ILE A 362 28.85 16.87 -16.98
CA ILE A 362 28.12 16.24 -15.88
C ILE A 362 26.98 15.41 -16.46
N THR A 363 26.93 14.13 -16.10
CA THR A 363 25.92 13.17 -16.58
C THR A 363 24.71 13.11 -15.66
N ILE A 364 23.56 12.65 -16.18
CA ILE A 364 22.35 12.40 -15.38
C ILE A 364 22.65 11.44 -14.22
N ARG A 365 23.45 10.39 -14.46
CA ARG A 365 23.91 9.46 -13.44
C ARG A 365 24.66 10.14 -12.30
N GLN A 366 25.52 11.12 -12.62
CA GLN A 366 26.26 11.88 -11.62
C GLN A 366 25.36 12.81 -10.81
N LEU A 367 24.31 13.36 -11.41
CA LEU A 367 23.30 14.13 -10.68
C LEU A 367 22.56 13.23 -9.69
N LEU A 368 22.02 12.11 -10.15
CA LEU A 368 21.27 11.14 -9.33
C LEU A 368 22.08 10.60 -8.14
N GLY A 369 23.37 10.30 -8.36
CA GLY A 369 24.25 9.73 -7.34
C GLY A 369 25.04 10.75 -6.53
N HIS A 370 24.74 12.05 -6.62
CA HIS A 370 25.48 13.11 -5.95
C HIS A 370 26.99 13.10 -6.20
N THR A 371 27.41 12.75 -7.42
CA THR A 371 28.82 12.75 -7.85
C THR A 371 29.11 13.78 -8.94
N SER A 372 28.26 14.80 -9.07
CA SER A 372 28.38 15.87 -10.05
C SER A 372 29.50 16.88 -9.72
N GLY A 373 29.83 17.04 -8.43
CA GLY A 373 30.68 18.12 -7.93
C GLY A 373 29.98 19.48 -7.84
N ILE A 374 28.69 19.55 -8.17
CA ILE A 374 27.89 20.77 -8.05
C ILE A 374 27.78 21.17 -6.59
N ARG A 375 27.89 22.47 -6.33
CA ARG A 375 27.80 23.04 -5.00
C ARG A 375 26.38 22.93 -4.45
N ASP A 376 26.24 22.57 -3.18
CA ASP A 376 24.98 22.62 -2.46
C ASP A 376 24.57 24.07 -2.15
N ASP A 377 23.27 24.35 -2.24
CA ASP A 377 22.68 25.67 -2.04
C ASP A 377 22.16 25.88 -0.61
N GLY A 378 22.13 24.85 0.25
CA GLY A 378 21.46 24.88 1.54
C GLY A 378 21.97 25.99 2.46
N ALA A 379 23.29 26.11 2.61
CA ALA A 379 23.89 27.17 3.43
C ALA A 379 23.62 28.58 2.87
N ASP A 380 23.57 28.72 1.55
CA ASP A 380 23.30 29.97 0.87
C ASP A 380 21.80 30.36 0.98
N LEU A 381 20.91 29.37 0.94
CA LEU A 381 19.47 29.53 1.17
C LEU A 381 19.17 29.91 2.62
N VAL A 382 19.82 29.26 3.59
CA VAL A 382 19.73 29.61 5.02
C VAL A 382 20.19 31.03 5.25
N ALA A 383 21.32 31.43 4.66
CA ALA A 383 21.80 32.82 4.76
C ALA A 383 20.80 33.83 4.19
N ALA A 384 20.20 33.53 3.02
CA ALA A 384 19.17 34.38 2.43
C ALA A 384 17.91 34.48 3.31
N TYR A 385 17.51 33.39 3.96
CA TYR A 385 16.41 33.36 4.92
C TYR A 385 16.68 34.21 6.15
N LEU A 386 17.87 34.08 6.75
CA LEU A 386 18.27 34.88 7.92
C LEU A 386 18.34 36.39 7.59
N GLU A 387 18.65 36.75 6.35
CA GLU A 387 18.65 38.14 5.89
C GLU A 387 17.23 38.67 5.63
N ASN A 388 16.33 37.83 5.12
CA ASN A 388 14.95 38.19 4.84
C ASN A 388 13.99 36.99 5.03
N PRO A 389 13.35 36.84 6.20
CA PRO A 389 12.44 35.73 6.47
C PRO A 389 11.24 35.63 5.52
N GLU A 390 10.80 36.74 4.90
CA GLU A 390 9.71 36.74 3.91
C GLU A 390 10.05 35.90 2.65
N ILE A 391 11.32 35.54 2.46
CA ILE A 391 11.75 34.68 1.36
C ILE A 391 11.19 33.26 1.44
N ALA A 392 10.80 32.77 2.61
CA ALA A 392 10.13 31.48 2.73
C ALA A 392 8.66 31.53 2.25
N GLN A 393 8.06 32.72 2.20
CA GLN A 393 6.67 32.94 1.74
C GLN A 393 6.56 33.30 0.25
N ARG A 394 7.67 33.40 -0.49
CA ARG A 394 7.62 33.68 -1.93
C ARG A 394 7.52 32.38 -2.74
N GLU A 395 7.03 32.52 -3.97
CA GLU A 395 7.17 31.48 -4.99
C GLU A 395 8.62 31.47 -5.51
N TRP A 396 9.23 30.28 -5.52
CA TRP A 396 10.60 30.04 -5.97
C TRP A 396 10.60 29.24 -7.27
N ALA A 397 11.29 29.75 -8.29
CA ALA A 397 11.53 29.00 -9.52
C ALA A 397 12.82 28.18 -9.47
N PRO A 398 12.97 27.11 -10.28
CA PRO A 398 14.18 26.29 -10.31
C PRO A 398 15.45 27.14 -10.49
N GLU A 399 15.37 28.11 -11.41
CA GLU A 399 16.45 29.07 -11.69
C GLU A 399 16.81 29.96 -10.49
N ASP A 400 15.89 30.20 -9.54
CA ASP A 400 16.19 30.97 -8.33
C ASP A 400 17.16 30.22 -7.40
N PHE A 401 17.02 28.90 -7.27
CA PHE A 401 17.97 28.07 -6.50
C PHE A 401 19.31 27.99 -7.20
N LEU A 402 19.28 27.77 -8.50
CA LEU A 402 20.51 27.67 -9.29
C LEU A 402 21.26 29.01 -9.28
N ALA A 403 20.56 30.15 -9.21
CA ALA A 403 21.15 31.47 -9.01
C ALA A 403 21.94 31.61 -7.71
N LEU A 404 21.62 30.86 -6.66
CA LEU A 404 22.39 30.84 -5.42
C LEU A 404 23.77 30.20 -5.61
N ILE A 405 23.96 29.34 -6.61
CA ILE A 405 25.19 28.56 -6.79
C ILE A 405 25.96 28.90 -8.07
N TYR A 406 25.37 29.61 -9.02
CA TYR A 406 26.08 30.03 -10.23
C TYR A 406 27.32 30.87 -9.91
N ASP A 407 28.35 30.70 -10.72
CA ASP A 407 29.65 31.37 -10.61
C ASP A 407 30.39 31.14 -9.26
N LYS A 408 29.94 30.18 -8.44
CA LYS A 408 30.63 29.73 -7.23
C LYS A 408 31.51 28.50 -7.49
N GLU A 409 32.51 28.33 -6.64
CA GLU A 409 33.42 27.17 -6.71
C GLU A 409 32.65 25.85 -6.45
N PRO A 410 32.96 24.78 -7.22
CA PRO A 410 32.36 23.47 -7.01
C PRO A 410 32.79 22.85 -5.68
N MET A 411 31.98 21.93 -5.15
CA MET A 411 32.31 21.21 -3.90
C MET A 411 33.42 20.17 -4.05
N GLY A 412 33.61 19.68 -5.28
CA GLY A 412 34.60 18.66 -5.58
C GLY A 412 34.73 18.39 -7.07
N ASN A 413 35.54 17.40 -7.41
CA ASN A 413 35.64 16.97 -8.80
C ASN A 413 34.47 16.03 -9.15
N PRO A 414 33.93 16.08 -10.38
CA PRO A 414 32.98 15.09 -10.85
C PRO A 414 33.50 13.66 -10.65
N GLY A 415 32.64 12.78 -10.16
CA GLY A 415 32.96 11.41 -9.76
C GLY A 415 33.27 11.23 -8.26
N GLN A 416 33.35 12.31 -7.48
CA GLN A 416 33.43 12.25 -6.02
C GLN A 416 32.08 12.59 -5.41
N PHE A 417 31.65 11.84 -4.40
CA PHE A 417 30.40 12.10 -3.71
C PHE A 417 30.43 13.43 -2.95
N GLY A 418 29.33 14.17 -3.07
CA GLY A 418 29.02 15.36 -2.30
C GLY A 418 27.53 15.64 -2.43
N TYR A 419 26.79 15.46 -1.33
CA TYR A 419 25.35 15.72 -1.29
C TYR A 419 25.05 17.16 -1.72
N SER A 420 24.13 17.32 -2.67
CA SER A 420 23.84 18.58 -3.34
C SER A 420 22.40 18.60 -3.81
N ASN A 421 21.54 19.38 -3.15
CA ASN A 421 20.14 19.55 -3.54
C ASN A 421 19.98 20.05 -4.99
N PRO A 422 20.81 20.98 -5.50
CA PRO A 422 20.73 21.44 -6.88
C PRO A 422 20.82 20.34 -7.94
N ASN A 423 21.43 19.19 -7.64
CA ASN A 423 21.40 18.05 -8.55
C ASN A 423 19.97 17.62 -8.88
N TYR A 424 19.09 17.60 -7.88
CA TYR A 424 17.71 17.16 -8.02
C TYR A 424 16.81 18.26 -8.58
N THR A 425 17.09 19.54 -8.26
CA THR A 425 16.49 20.67 -8.96
C THR A 425 16.76 20.58 -10.48
N ILE A 426 18.01 20.30 -10.86
CA ILE A 426 18.39 20.10 -12.27
C ILE A 426 17.72 18.85 -12.87
N LEU A 427 17.60 17.76 -12.12
CA LEU A 427 16.89 16.56 -12.61
C LEU A 427 15.41 16.85 -12.88
N GLY A 428 14.77 17.68 -12.05
CA GLY A 428 13.42 18.19 -12.32
C GLY A 428 13.34 18.90 -13.68
N GLU A 429 14.25 19.85 -13.93
CA GLU A 429 14.33 20.56 -15.22
C GLU A 429 14.58 19.62 -16.41
N ILE A 430 15.40 18.59 -16.22
CA ILE A 430 15.66 17.57 -17.24
C ILE A 430 14.40 16.75 -17.53
N VAL A 431 13.65 16.34 -16.50
CA VAL A 431 12.38 15.62 -16.67
C VAL A 431 11.40 16.46 -17.49
N GLU A 432 11.26 17.75 -17.17
CA GLU A 432 10.38 18.65 -17.92
C GLU A 432 10.85 18.82 -19.37
N ALA A 433 12.15 19.02 -19.59
CA ALA A 433 12.71 19.15 -20.94
C ALA A 433 12.57 17.88 -21.79
N VAL A 434 12.69 16.70 -21.17
CA VAL A 434 12.54 15.39 -21.86
C VAL A 434 11.09 15.11 -22.21
N THR A 435 10.14 15.53 -21.37
CA THR A 435 8.73 15.13 -21.47
C THR A 435 7.84 16.21 -22.08
N ASP A 436 8.31 17.45 -22.17
CA ASP A 436 7.48 18.63 -22.51
C ASP A 436 6.25 18.74 -21.60
N SER A 437 6.43 18.39 -20.32
CA SER A 437 5.38 18.31 -19.31
C SER A 437 5.94 18.70 -17.94
N PRO A 438 5.17 19.42 -17.10
CA PRO A 438 5.56 19.70 -15.72
C PRO A 438 5.91 18.43 -14.93
N LEU A 439 6.84 18.54 -13.99
CA LEU A 439 7.27 17.42 -13.13
C LEU A 439 6.10 16.84 -12.32
N GLU A 440 5.20 17.69 -11.83
CA GLU A 440 3.95 17.29 -11.14
C GLU A 440 3.18 16.25 -11.96
N HIS A 441 2.93 16.53 -13.23
CA HIS A 441 2.17 15.62 -14.10
C HIS A 441 2.91 14.29 -14.30
N GLN A 442 4.24 14.31 -14.27
CA GLN A 442 5.03 13.07 -14.36
C GLN A 442 4.90 12.27 -13.07
N PHE A 443 4.98 12.88 -11.89
CA PHE A 443 4.71 12.18 -10.63
C PHE A 443 3.30 11.61 -10.55
N GLN A 444 2.31 12.42 -10.93
CA GLN A 444 0.90 12.02 -10.94
C GLN A 444 0.68 10.77 -11.82
N ALA A 445 1.09 10.84 -13.09
CA ALA A 445 0.80 9.79 -14.06
C ALA A 445 1.64 8.52 -13.87
N ARG A 446 2.82 8.63 -13.25
CA ARG A 446 3.78 7.52 -13.15
C ARG A 446 3.83 6.84 -11.80
N ILE A 447 3.46 7.56 -10.74
CA ILE A 447 3.62 7.11 -9.36
C ILE A 447 2.31 7.27 -8.58
N PHE A 448 1.74 8.48 -8.51
CA PHE A 448 0.65 8.73 -7.57
C PHE A 448 -0.66 8.04 -7.99
N GLU A 449 -1.09 8.19 -9.25
CA GLU A 449 -2.31 7.55 -9.73
C GLU A 449 -2.19 6.01 -9.82
N PRO A 450 -1.11 5.43 -10.38
CA PRO A 450 -0.98 3.98 -10.45
C PRO A 450 -0.98 3.29 -9.09
N LEU A 451 -0.42 3.93 -8.06
CA LEU A 451 -0.36 3.38 -6.70
C LEU A 451 -1.49 3.85 -5.79
N GLY A 452 -2.38 4.73 -6.28
CA GLY A 452 -3.45 5.32 -5.46
C GLY A 452 -2.92 6.04 -4.22
N LEU A 453 -1.91 6.89 -4.37
CA LEU A 453 -1.32 7.69 -3.28
C LEU A 453 -2.17 8.96 -3.03
N GLU A 454 -3.30 8.80 -2.35
CA GLU A 454 -4.30 9.87 -2.17
C GLU A 454 -3.83 11.01 -1.24
N ASN A 455 -2.80 10.76 -0.42
CA ASN A 455 -2.24 11.72 0.52
C ASN A 455 -0.91 12.33 0.06
N THR A 456 -0.44 11.96 -1.14
CA THR A 456 0.84 12.41 -1.69
C THR A 456 0.63 13.50 -2.73
N PHE A 457 1.31 14.63 -2.54
CA PHE A 457 1.19 15.77 -3.45
C PHE A 457 2.54 16.42 -3.73
N TYR A 458 2.66 16.92 -4.95
CA TYR A 458 3.68 17.85 -5.39
C TYR A 458 2.98 18.96 -6.13
N ALA A 459 2.95 20.17 -5.58
CA ALA A 459 2.31 21.30 -6.24
C ALA A 459 3.35 22.39 -6.47
N TYR A 460 3.66 22.67 -7.73
CA TYR A 460 4.54 23.76 -8.09
C TYR A 460 4.02 24.39 -9.40
N PRO A 461 3.57 25.66 -9.39
CA PRO A 461 3.53 26.62 -8.28
C PRO A 461 2.22 26.62 -7.45
N GLU A 462 1.32 25.69 -7.72
CA GLU A 462 -0.02 25.66 -7.11
C GLU A 462 0.02 25.31 -5.60
N GLU A 463 -1.06 25.64 -4.88
CA GLU A 463 -1.19 25.28 -3.47
C GLU A 463 -1.45 23.78 -3.32
N ILE A 464 -0.82 23.16 -2.31
CA ILE A 464 -1.05 21.76 -1.97
C ILE A 464 -2.51 21.57 -1.50
N PRO A 465 -3.33 20.78 -2.23
CA PRO A 465 -4.75 20.66 -1.92
C PRO A 465 -5.01 20.16 -0.49
N GLY A 466 -5.79 20.90 0.30
CA GLY A 466 -6.15 20.50 1.67
C GLY A 466 -5.03 20.63 2.71
N GLY A 467 -3.86 21.18 2.36
CA GLY A 467 -2.79 21.51 3.30
C GLY A 467 -2.04 20.32 3.89
N TYR A 468 -1.25 20.60 4.92
CA TYR A 468 -0.37 19.66 5.62
C TYR A 468 -0.16 20.15 7.07
N VAL A 469 0.32 19.25 7.94
CA VAL A 469 0.48 19.49 9.38
C VAL A 469 1.42 20.63 9.71
N LYS A 470 1.04 21.44 10.71
CA LYS A 470 1.87 22.50 11.29
C LYS A 470 3.22 22.01 11.71
N SER A 471 4.24 22.83 11.49
CA SER A 471 5.62 22.54 11.82
C SER A 471 6.12 23.48 12.90
N TYR A 472 6.99 22.95 13.74
CA TYR A 472 7.43 23.60 14.96
C TYR A 472 8.95 23.56 15.11
N TYR A 473 9.53 24.67 15.54
CA TYR A 473 10.97 24.74 15.80
C TYR A 473 11.26 25.50 17.09
N ASP A 474 12.26 25.02 17.83
CA ASP A 474 12.80 25.71 19.00
C ASP A 474 13.99 26.57 18.56
N GLU A 475 13.71 27.82 18.15
CA GLU A 475 14.73 28.73 17.64
C GLU A 475 15.82 29.04 18.68
N ASN A 476 15.48 29.05 19.96
CA ASN A 476 16.34 29.52 21.03
C ASN A 476 16.99 28.40 21.87
N GLY A 477 16.60 27.14 21.62
CA GLY A 477 16.99 26.00 22.44
C GLY A 477 16.49 26.10 23.88
N ASP A 478 15.38 26.82 24.10
CA ASP A 478 14.79 27.06 25.43
C ASP A 478 13.56 26.18 25.72
N GLY A 479 13.22 25.29 24.77
CA GLY A 479 12.10 24.37 24.83
C GLY A 479 10.77 24.98 24.37
N VAL A 480 10.75 26.23 23.90
CA VAL A 480 9.54 26.88 23.37
C VAL A 480 9.47 26.64 21.87
N LEU A 481 8.43 25.91 21.45
CA LEU A 481 8.16 25.60 20.05
C LEU A 481 7.36 26.72 19.38
N GLU A 482 7.85 27.19 18.24
CA GLU A 482 7.19 28.22 17.42
C GLU A 482 6.68 27.63 16.10
N ASP A 483 5.46 28.02 15.69
CA ASP A 483 4.90 27.68 14.37
C ASP A 483 5.66 28.42 13.27
N ILE A 484 6.38 27.64 12.47
CA ILE A 484 7.13 28.12 11.29
C ILE A 484 6.41 27.83 9.98
N LEU A 485 5.34 27.05 10.01
CA LEU A 485 4.55 26.73 8.81
C LEU A 485 3.83 27.96 8.26
N SER A 486 3.36 28.83 9.17
CA SER A 486 2.85 30.16 8.80
C SER A 486 3.85 31.03 8.01
N GLN A 487 5.11 30.59 7.91
CA GLN A 487 6.22 31.29 7.25
C GLN A 487 6.62 30.65 5.92
N VAL A 488 6.04 29.51 5.52
CA VAL A 488 6.36 28.82 4.26
C VAL A 488 5.26 29.02 3.22
N HIS A 489 5.63 29.22 1.96
CA HIS A 489 4.67 29.35 0.87
C HIS A 489 3.85 28.05 0.72
N PRO A 490 2.51 28.12 0.53
CA PRO A 490 1.65 26.94 0.49
C PRO A 490 1.99 25.89 -0.58
N SER A 491 2.72 26.27 -1.64
CA SER A 491 3.21 25.36 -2.68
C SER A 491 4.52 24.64 -2.34
N LEU A 492 5.19 24.98 -1.22
CA LEU A 492 6.52 24.41 -0.89
C LEU A 492 7.57 24.60 -2.00
N SER A 493 7.39 25.60 -2.86
CA SER A 493 8.31 25.90 -3.97
C SER A 493 9.77 26.12 -3.54
N VAL A 494 10.03 26.34 -2.24
CA VAL A 494 11.35 26.52 -1.63
C VAL A 494 12.29 25.31 -1.75
N LYS A 495 11.81 24.12 -2.17
CA LYS A 495 12.63 22.91 -2.36
C LYS A 495 12.32 22.06 -3.60
N GLN A 496 11.18 22.26 -4.28
CA GLN A 496 10.85 21.63 -5.57
C GLN A 496 11.21 20.13 -5.68
N ALA A 497 11.84 19.70 -6.77
CA ALA A 497 12.22 18.30 -7.05
C ALA A 497 13.24 17.71 -6.07
N ASP A 498 13.85 18.52 -5.20
CA ASP A 498 14.78 18.06 -4.18
C ASP A 498 14.17 17.93 -2.78
N GLY A 499 12.96 18.45 -2.55
CA GLY A 499 12.32 18.32 -1.24
C GLY A 499 10.91 18.88 -1.06
N GLY A 500 10.21 19.28 -2.11
CA GLY A 500 8.94 20.02 -2.09
C GLY A 500 7.68 19.16 -2.11
N MET A 501 7.74 17.89 -1.73
CA MET A 501 6.57 17.01 -1.64
C MET A 501 5.95 16.98 -0.24
N VAL A 502 4.66 16.64 -0.20
CA VAL A 502 3.97 16.17 1.02
C VAL A 502 3.48 14.74 0.84
N SER A 503 3.41 13.99 1.94
CA SER A 503 2.84 12.64 2.02
C SER A 503 2.48 12.30 3.46
N ASN A 504 1.79 11.18 3.69
CA ASN A 504 1.73 10.52 4.99
C ASN A 504 2.57 9.22 5.00
N PRO A 505 2.84 8.61 6.16
CA PRO A 505 3.62 7.37 6.25
C PRO A 505 3.04 6.18 5.48
N THR A 506 1.72 6.05 5.40
CA THR A 506 1.08 4.93 4.68
C THR A 506 1.35 5.00 3.17
N ASP A 507 1.21 6.17 2.55
CA ASP A 507 1.52 6.36 1.12
C ASP A 507 3.02 6.18 0.85
N LEU A 508 3.88 6.66 1.76
CA LEU A 508 5.33 6.45 1.64
C LEU A 508 5.68 4.96 1.68
N ASN A 509 5.06 4.20 2.58
CA ASN A 509 5.26 2.75 2.65
C ASN A 509 4.80 2.07 1.37
N ARG A 510 3.61 2.43 0.85
CA ARG A 510 3.10 1.87 -0.40
C ARG A 510 4.04 2.17 -1.57
N PHE A 511 4.52 3.41 -1.70
CA PHE A 511 5.50 3.78 -2.71
C PHE A 511 6.79 2.97 -2.60
N ALA A 512 7.38 2.88 -1.40
CA ALA A 512 8.61 2.14 -1.20
C ALA A 512 8.42 0.62 -1.46
N GLN A 513 7.30 0.03 -1.06
CA GLN A 513 7.02 -1.38 -1.37
C GLN A 513 6.91 -1.62 -2.87
N ALA A 514 6.16 -0.80 -3.60
CA ALA A 514 6.03 -0.91 -5.05
C ALA A 514 7.40 -0.73 -5.75
N LEU A 515 8.21 0.22 -5.29
CA LEU A 515 9.54 0.46 -5.84
C LEU A 515 10.47 -0.75 -5.62
N PHE A 516 10.63 -1.19 -4.38
CA PHE A 516 11.64 -2.19 -4.01
C PHE A 516 11.21 -3.63 -4.28
N SER A 517 9.91 -3.88 -4.49
CA SER A 517 9.42 -5.17 -5.02
C SER A 517 9.54 -5.30 -6.55
N GLY A 518 9.89 -4.21 -7.24
CA GLY A 518 10.07 -4.19 -8.70
C GLY A 518 8.79 -3.92 -9.50
N GLU A 519 7.76 -3.35 -8.88
CA GLU A 519 6.54 -2.91 -9.59
C GLU A 519 6.79 -1.65 -10.43
N LEU A 520 7.60 -0.71 -9.93
CA LEU A 520 7.85 0.58 -10.59
C LEU A 520 9.04 0.60 -11.56
N LEU A 521 9.98 -0.33 -11.42
CA LEU A 521 11.22 -0.42 -12.19
C LEU A 521 11.54 -1.86 -12.52
N SER A 522 12.12 -2.12 -13.70
CA SER A 522 12.59 -3.47 -14.03
C SER A 522 13.72 -3.92 -13.09
N PRO A 523 13.92 -5.24 -12.92
CA PRO A 523 14.96 -5.76 -12.02
C PRO A 523 16.37 -5.20 -12.29
N ALA A 524 16.74 -5.00 -13.56
CA ALA A 524 18.05 -4.47 -13.94
C ALA A 524 18.22 -2.99 -13.57
N THR A 525 17.15 -2.20 -13.71
CA THR A 525 17.16 -0.78 -13.35
C THR A 525 17.11 -0.58 -11.85
N LEU A 526 16.32 -1.40 -11.14
CA LEU A 526 16.31 -1.42 -9.68
C LEU A 526 17.69 -1.80 -9.13
N GLU A 527 18.35 -2.81 -9.69
CA GLU A 527 19.73 -3.17 -9.34
C GLU A 527 20.68 -1.98 -9.54
N GLU A 528 20.53 -1.22 -10.63
CA GLU A 528 21.36 -0.04 -10.90
C GLU A 528 21.05 1.15 -9.98
N MET A 529 19.81 1.28 -9.51
CA MET A 529 19.35 2.27 -8.54
C MET A 529 19.93 1.99 -7.15
N VAL A 530 19.87 0.72 -6.71
CA VAL A 530 20.31 0.28 -5.37
C VAL A 530 21.74 -0.26 -5.35
N ARG A 531 22.50 -0.09 -6.43
CA ARG A 531 23.94 -0.29 -6.43
C ARG A 531 24.64 0.84 -5.69
N ASP A 532 25.31 0.50 -4.60
CA ASP A 532 26.16 1.45 -3.90
C ASP A 532 27.33 1.88 -4.78
N ARG A 533 27.51 3.20 -4.88
CA ARG A 533 28.55 3.84 -5.68
C ARG A 533 29.66 4.44 -4.83
N ASN A 534 29.49 4.46 -3.51
CA ASN A 534 30.41 5.10 -2.58
C ASN A 534 30.68 4.22 -1.34
N PRO A 535 31.13 2.95 -1.52
CA PRO A 535 31.30 2.00 -0.41
C PRO A 535 32.38 2.40 0.60
N ASP A 536 33.23 3.37 0.24
CA ASP A 536 34.31 3.86 1.10
C ASP A 536 33.86 5.04 1.99
N LEU A 537 32.62 5.51 1.88
CA LEU A 537 32.05 6.61 2.67
C LEU A 537 31.08 6.05 3.74
N ASP A 538 31.65 5.55 4.82
CA ASP A 538 30.92 5.17 6.05
C ASP A 538 30.44 6.44 6.80
N PRO A 539 29.16 6.61 7.18
CA PRO A 539 28.02 5.68 7.03
C PRO A 539 27.09 5.98 5.83
N PHE A 540 27.43 6.95 4.98
CA PHE A 540 26.57 7.45 3.90
C PHE A 540 26.85 6.75 2.57
N GLU A 541 26.49 5.47 2.48
CA GLU A 541 26.38 4.80 1.19
C GLU A 541 25.21 5.44 0.40
N TYR A 542 25.36 5.59 -0.93
CA TYR A 542 24.33 6.24 -1.76
C TYR A 542 24.28 5.64 -3.17
N GLY A 543 23.06 5.33 -3.61
CA GLY A 543 22.73 4.78 -4.92
C GLY A 543 22.36 5.86 -5.94
N LEU A 544 21.30 5.64 -6.71
CA LEU A 544 20.68 6.67 -7.56
C LEU A 544 19.39 7.15 -6.87
N GLY A 545 19.52 8.19 -6.03
CA GLY A 545 18.40 8.75 -5.26
C GLY A 545 17.92 7.91 -4.09
N VAL A 546 18.71 6.92 -3.68
CA VAL A 546 18.42 6.03 -2.55
C VAL A 546 19.62 6.06 -1.61
N MET A 547 19.35 6.28 -0.34
CA MET A 547 20.31 6.14 0.76
C MET A 547 20.30 4.69 1.26
N TYR A 548 21.45 4.25 1.76
CA TYR A 548 21.51 3.08 2.61
C TYR A 548 21.81 3.49 4.02
N ALA A 549 21.07 2.88 4.93
CA ALA A 549 21.49 2.74 6.31
C ALA A 549 21.77 1.25 6.54
N SER A 550 22.73 0.95 7.40
CA SER A 550 22.98 -0.42 7.82
C SER A 550 23.24 -0.47 9.31
N SER A 551 22.63 -1.45 9.97
CA SER A 551 22.97 -1.84 11.33
C SER A 551 23.42 -3.29 11.29
N PRO A 552 24.45 -3.68 12.06
CA PRO A 552 24.85 -5.08 12.21
C PRO A 552 23.69 -6.01 12.61
N GLU A 553 22.71 -5.48 13.32
CA GLU A 553 21.54 -6.17 13.85
C GLU A 553 20.38 -6.27 12.86
N ILE A 554 20.15 -5.21 12.06
CA ILE A 554 18.94 -5.07 11.23
C ILE A 554 19.22 -5.35 9.74
N GLY A 555 20.48 -5.35 9.32
CA GLY A 555 20.86 -5.56 7.92
C GLY A 555 20.79 -4.28 7.10
N ARG A 556 20.56 -4.43 5.78
CA ARG A 556 20.60 -3.31 4.82
C ARG A 556 19.23 -2.69 4.65
N LEU A 557 19.17 -1.37 4.80
CA LEU A 557 17.97 -0.55 4.65
C LEU A 557 18.04 0.20 3.32
N LEU A 558 16.93 0.26 2.58
CA LEU A 558 16.82 0.97 1.30
C LEU A 558 15.80 2.09 1.43
N GLY A 559 16.21 3.34 1.26
CA GLY A 559 15.27 4.43 1.53
C GLY A 559 15.86 5.80 1.37
N HIS A 560 15.37 6.74 2.18
CA HIS A 560 15.92 8.09 2.28
C HIS A 560 15.45 8.79 3.56
N ASP A 561 16.32 9.63 4.12
CA ASP A 561 15.96 10.57 5.18
C ASP A 561 15.44 11.88 4.59
N GLY A 562 14.41 12.42 5.22
CA GLY A 562 13.66 13.59 4.81
C GLY A 562 13.82 14.67 5.84
N ALA A 563 14.63 15.65 5.49
CA ALA A 563 14.85 16.85 6.27
C ALA A 563 14.45 18.09 5.48
N GLN A 564 13.60 18.92 6.06
CA GLN A 564 13.55 20.34 5.71
C GLN A 564 14.15 21.14 6.86
N ASP A 565 15.48 21.21 6.91
CA ASP A 565 16.26 21.76 8.04
C ASP A 565 15.88 23.21 8.40
N LEU A 566 15.27 23.95 7.47
CA LEU A 566 14.79 25.32 7.71
C LEU A 566 13.39 25.38 8.31
N PHE A 567 12.59 24.32 8.16
CA PHE A 567 11.13 24.39 8.29
C PHE A 567 10.54 23.26 9.15
N GLY A 568 11.35 22.51 9.88
CA GLY A 568 10.92 21.73 11.06
C GLY A 568 10.19 20.41 10.81
N TRP A 569 10.00 19.97 9.56
CA TRP A 569 9.50 18.61 9.31
C TRP A 569 10.63 17.61 9.18
N ARG A 570 10.34 16.40 9.65
CA ARG A 570 11.16 15.21 9.48
C ARG A 570 10.32 14.09 8.88
N ALA A 571 10.92 13.32 7.99
CA ALA A 571 10.32 12.14 7.42
C ALA A 571 11.41 11.09 7.16
N ASN A 572 11.21 9.84 7.53
CA ASN A 572 12.06 8.73 7.12
C ASN A 572 11.20 7.73 6.35
N MET A 573 11.76 7.12 5.31
CA MET A 573 11.11 6.06 4.53
C MET A 573 12.14 5.03 4.15
N TYR A 574 12.00 3.81 4.67
CA TYR A 574 12.95 2.73 4.44
C TYR A 574 12.26 1.39 4.27
N HIS A 575 12.76 0.63 3.32
CA HIS A 575 12.42 -0.76 3.08
C HIS A 575 13.55 -1.68 3.54
N LEU A 576 13.17 -2.83 4.07
CA LEU A 576 14.03 -3.85 4.63
C LEU A 576 13.85 -5.13 3.82
N PRO A 577 14.67 -5.34 2.78
CA PRO A 577 14.48 -6.47 1.86
C PRO A 577 14.52 -7.84 2.54
N ASP A 578 15.43 -8.02 3.50
CA ASP A 578 15.62 -9.31 4.19
C ASP A 578 14.43 -9.66 5.10
N ALA A 579 13.75 -8.63 5.60
CA ALA A 579 12.60 -8.75 6.47
C ALA A 579 11.26 -8.67 5.75
N GLY A 580 11.25 -8.13 4.52
CA GLY A 580 10.03 -7.78 3.82
C GLY A 580 9.20 -6.71 4.53
N LEU A 581 9.82 -5.82 5.31
CA LEU A 581 9.11 -4.71 5.96
C LEU A 581 9.44 -3.37 5.29
N THR A 582 8.49 -2.45 5.36
CA THR A 582 8.69 -1.05 5.02
C THR A 582 8.23 -0.20 6.20
N VAL A 583 9.04 0.78 6.59
CA VAL A 583 8.80 1.63 7.74
C VAL A 583 8.94 3.08 7.32
N SER A 584 7.92 3.86 7.65
CA SER A 584 7.93 5.32 7.48
C SER A 584 7.56 6.01 8.77
N ILE A 585 8.28 7.09 9.07
CA ILE A 585 8.07 7.92 10.24
C ILE A 585 8.01 9.37 9.79
N THR A 586 7.02 10.12 10.22
CA THR A 586 6.96 11.57 10.00
C THR A 586 6.72 12.31 11.31
N ALA A 587 7.40 13.43 11.49
CA ALA A 587 7.28 14.28 12.67
C ALA A 587 7.27 15.75 12.28
N ASN A 588 6.61 16.57 13.10
CA ASN A 588 6.42 18.00 12.82
C ASN A 588 7.24 18.93 13.73
N SER A 589 8.41 18.47 14.16
CA SER A 589 9.41 19.36 14.74
C SER A 589 10.84 18.89 14.43
N PHE A 590 11.80 19.78 14.66
CA PHE A 590 13.22 19.56 14.47
C PHE A 590 13.97 19.90 15.77
N SER A 591 14.95 19.08 16.14
CA SER A 591 15.91 19.33 17.23
C SER A 591 17.32 19.45 16.66
N ASP A 592 18.04 20.52 17.02
CA ASP A 592 19.38 20.88 16.52
C ASP A 592 20.53 20.00 17.07
N SER A 593 20.24 19.05 17.98
CA SER A 593 21.29 18.36 18.76
C SER A 593 21.24 16.83 18.72
N THR A 594 20.18 16.25 18.18
CA THR A 594 19.97 14.79 18.03
C THR A 594 19.19 14.55 16.73
N ASP A 595 19.27 13.35 16.15
CA ASP A 595 18.34 12.91 15.09
C ASP A 595 17.30 11.96 15.69
N PRO A 596 16.32 12.48 16.47
CA PRO A 596 15.40 11.63 17.19
C PRO A 596 14.50 10.80 16.29
N VAL A 597 14.31 11.18 15.02
CA VAL A 597 13.55 10.37 14.06
C VAL A 597 14.40 9.19 13.58
N GLY A 598 15.69 9.41 13.34
CA GLY A 598 16.65 8.32 13.11
C GLY A 598 16.77 7.37 14.30
N ASP A 599 16.93 7.91 15.52
CA ASP A 599 17.02 7.09 16.74
C ASP A 599 15.74 6.27 16.99
N LEU A 600 14.56 6.87 16.74
CA LEU A 600 13.27 6.18 16.84
C LEU A 600 13.11 5.11 15.77
N PHE A 601 13.57 5.39 14.56
CA PHE A 601 13.58 4.44 13.46
C PHE A 601 14.41 3.20 13.85
N ASP A 602 15.61 3.40 14.38
CA ASP A 602 16.44 2.30 14.92
C ASP A 602 15.74 1.56 16.06
N GLN A 603 15.07 2.27 16.97
CA GLN A 603 14.31 1.65 18.06
C GLN A 603 13.16 0.77 17.56
N VAL A 604 12.32 1.27 16.66
CA VAL A 604 11.20 0.51 16.07
C VAL A 604 11.73 -0.76 15.40
N LEU A 605 12.85 -0.66 14.69
CA LEU A 605 13.47 -1.80 14.03
C LEU A 605 14.06 -2.81 15.02
N LEU A 606 14.79 -2.35 16.04
CA LEU A 606 15.33 -3.23 17.08
C LEU A 606 14.21 -3.98 17.82
N GLU A 607 13.11 -3.31 18.17
CA GLU A 607 11.98 -3.94 18.84
C GLU A 607 11.22 -4.93 17.93
N THR A 608 11.18 -4.66 16.61
CA THR A 608 10.51 -5.53 15.62
C THR A 608 11.34 -6.78 15.28
N PHE A 609 12.66 -6.65 15.16
CA PHE A 609 13.55 -7.71 14.65
C PHE A 609 14.39 -8.41 15.72
N LEU A 610 14.58 -7.77 16.87
CA LEU A 610 15.27 -8.31 18.03
C LEU A 610 14.37 -8.19 19.27
N PRO A 611 13.23 -8.91 19.33
CA PRO A 611 12.41 -8.90 20.53
C PRO A 611 13.26 -9.29 21.73
N SER A 612 13.21 -8.45 22.77
CA SER A 612 13.94 -8.67 24.00
C SER A 612 13.34 -9.87 24.75
N ASP A 613 13.98 -11.02 24.60
CA ASP A 613 13.80 -12.31 25.29
C ASP A 613 12.47 -13.09 25.05
#